data_AF-A0AAE1LMP7-F1
#
_entry.id   AF-A0AAE1LMP7-F1
#
_cell.length_a   1.000
_cell.length_b   1.000
_cell.length_c   1.000
_cell.angle_alpha   90.00
_cell.angle_beta   90.00
_cell.angle_gamma   90.00
#
_symmetry.space_group_name_H-M   'P 1'
#
loop_
_entity.id
_entity.type
_entity.pdbx_description
1 polymer ?
#
loop_
_entity_poly.entity_id
_entity_poly.type
_entity_poly.pdbx_seq_one_letter_code
_entity_poly.pdbx_strand_id
1 'polypeptide(L)'
;MYEATRSGQHRTNNISEGWHNRFRKHHPDLYSALRELQKEQADTEAQLAEWSLGRRVRGAPKKKWLQNQLRVQTIVLQYEEYKERGEVAQYLRALSHTINL
;
A
#
# COMPACT_ATOMS: atom_id res chain seq x y z
N MET A 1 6.93 10.61 -0.51
CA MET A 1 7.31 9.20 -0.77
C MET A 1 8.49 8.74 0.10
N TYR A 2 9.58 9.53 0.17
CA TYR A 2 10.73 9.23 1.05
C TYR A 2 10.32 9.08 2.52
N GLU A 3 9.65 10.08 3.10
CA GLU A 3 9.25 10.05 4.52
C GLU A 3 8.26 8.92 4.86
N ALA A 4 7.26 8.69 4.00
CA ALA A 4 6.30 7.59 4.16
C ALA A 4 6.97 6.21 4.08
N THR A 5 7.99 6.05 3.24
CA THR A 5 8.76 4.79 3.15
C THR A 5 9.66 4.65 4.37
N ARG A 6 10.30 5.74 4.82
CA ARG A 6 11.15 5.77 6.01
C ARG A 6 10.36 5.41 7.27
N SER A 7 9.12 5.88 7.40
CA SER A 7 8.22 5.55 8.51
C SER A 7 7.50 4.19 8.36
N GLY A 8 7.77 3.44 7.29
CA GLY A 8 7.15 2.13 7.05
C GLY A 8 5.64 2.20 6.76
N GLN A 9 5.11 3.38 6.43
CA GLN A 9 3.69 3.55 6.14
C GLN A 9 3.32 2.77 4.87
N HIS A 10 2.18 2.06 4.93
CA HIS A 10 1.62 1.42 3.75
C HIS A 10 1.23 2.45 2.69
N ARG A 11 1.31 2.07 1.41
CA ARG A 11 0.75 2.87 0.30
C ARG A 11 -0.78 2.85 0.40
N THR A 12 -1.33 3.74 1.24
CA THR A 12 -2.77 3.92 1.44
C THR A 12 -3.50 4.37 0.16
N ASN A 13 -2.77 4.95 -0.79
CA ASN A 13 -3.32 5.47 -2.04
C ASN A 13 -4.10 4.40 -2.84
N ASN A 14 -3.63 3.15 -2.87
CA ASN A 14 -4.34 2.09 -3.60
C ASN A 14 -5.69 1.74 -2.98
N ILE A 15 -5.84 1.90 -1.66
CA ILE A 15 -7.10 1.63 -0.95
C ILE A 15 -8.09 2.76 -1.24
N SER A 16 -7.66 4.02 -1.13
CA SER A 16 -8.49 5.18 -1.47
C SER A 16 -8.87 5.23 -2.95
N GLU A 17 -7.96 4.87 -3.86
CA GLU A 17 -8.25 4.77 -5.30
C GLU A 17 -9.24 3.64 -5.60
N GLY A 18 -9.13 2.50 -4.90
CA GLY A 18 -10.10 1.42 -4.99
C GLY A 18 -11.51 1.87 -4.56
N TRP A 19 -11.59 2.60 -3.45
CA TRP A 19 -12.83 3.18 -2.94
C TRP A 19 -13.40 4.19 -3.95
N HIS A 20 -12.61 5.15 -4.42
CA HIS A 20 -13.02 6.12 -5.44
C HIS A 20 -13.50 5.43 -6.72
N ASN A 21 -12.81 4.39 -7.20
CA ASN A 21 -13.21 3.67 -8.41
C ASN A 21 -14.53 2.91 -8.23
N ARG A 22 -14.80 2.38 -7.02
CA ARG A 22 -16.07 1.71 -6.67
C ARG A 22 -17.25 2.67 -6.77
N PHE A 23 -17.08 3.90 -6.26
CA PHE A 23 -18.14 4.93 -6.27
C PHE A 23 -18.18 5.78 -7.55
N ARG A 24 -17.16 5.76 -8.41
CA ARG A 24 -17.09 6.53 -9.66
C ARG A 24 -17.82 5.86 -10.84
N LYS A 25 -17.97 4.54 -10.84
CA LYS A 25 -18.57 3.79 -11.97
C LYS A 25 -20.09 3.86 -12.04
N HIS A 26 -20.74 4.28 -10.96
CA HIS A 26 -22.18 4.45 -10.89
C HIS A 26 -22.46 5.95 -10.76
N HIS A 27 -23.20 6.54 -11.70
CA HIS A 27 -23.79 7.86 -11.44
C HIS A 27 -24.63 7.72 -10.17
N PRO A 28 -24.32 8.45 -9.08
CA PRO A 28 -24.80 8.07 -7.77
C PRO A 28 -26.23 8.54 -7.62
N ASP A 29 -27.17 7.70 -8.01
CA ASP A 29 -28.43 7.68 -7.29
C ASP A 29 -28.11 7.22 -5.85
N LEU A 30 -28.71 7.90 -4.86
CA LEU A 30 -28.52 7.64 -3.44
C LEU A 30 -28.68 6.16 -3.07
N TYR A 31 -29.62 5.47 -3.71
CA TYR A 31 -29.88 4.05 -3.49
C TYR A 31 -28.72 3.17 -3.97
N SER A 32 -28.11 3.51 -5.11
CA SER A 32 -26.92 2.84 -5.63
C SER A 32 -25.70 3.06 -4.72
N ALA A 33 -25.53 4.28 -4.19
CA ALA A 33 -24.49 4.57 -3.21
C ALA A 33 -24.69 3.80 -1.89
N LEU A 34 -25.93 3.74 -1.38
CA LEU A 34 -26.27 3.00 -0.17
C LEU A 34 -25.98 1.49 -0.32
N ARG A 35 -26.26 0.91 -1.50
CA ARG A 35 -25.92 -0.50 -1.76
C ARG A 35 -24.42 -0.76 -1.79
N GLU A 36 -23.62 0.14 -2.34
CA GLU A 36 -22.16 -0.01 -2.29
C GLU A 36 -21.61 0.14 -0.86
N LEU A 37 -22.19 1.04 -0.04
CA LEU A 37 -21.84 1.14 1.38
C LEU A 37 -22.19 -0.14 2.16
N GLN A 38 -23.36 -0.73 1.93
CA GLN A 38 -23.75 -2.00 2.56
C GLN A 38 -22.80 -3.14 2.18
N LYS A 39 -22.36 -3.20 0.92
CA LYS A 39 -21.37 -4.20 0.50
C LYS A 39 -20.01 -3.97 1.16
N GLU A 40 -19.55 -2.72 1.25
CA GLU A 40 -18.30 -2.37 1.94
C GLU A 40 -18.33 -2.76 3.42
N GLN A 41 -19.46 -2.54 4.09
CA GLN A 41 -19.67 -2.98 5.47
C GLN A 41 -19.58 -4.50 5.59
N ALA A 42 -20.32 -5.25 4.75
CA ALA A 42 -20.29 -6.70 4.76
C ALA A 42 -18.89 -7.27 4.46
N ASP A 43 -18.17 -6.65 3.51
CA ASP A 43 -16.78 -7.01 3.20
C ASP A 43 -15.88 -6.79 4.42
N THR A 44 -16.06 -5.68 5.15
CA THR A 44 -15.29 -5.35 6.36
C THR A 44 -15.58 -6.30 7.52
N GLU A 45 -16.84 -6.64 7.74
CA GLU A 45 -17.24 -7.60 8.78
C GLU A 45 -16.69 -9.01 8.49
N ALA A 46 -16.75 -9.45 7.24
CA ALA A 46 -16.15 -10.72 6.82
C ALA A 46 -14.63 -10.73 7.03
N GLN A 47 -13.96 -9.62 6.73
CA GLN A 47 -12.52 -9.45 6.97
C GLN A 47 -12.17 -9.53 8.47
N LEU A 48 -12.98 -8.90 9.33
CA LEU A 48 -12.80 -8.92 10.78
C LEU A 48 -13.02 -10.32 11.37
N ALA A 49 -14.01 -11.05 10.85
CA ALA A 49 -14.27 -12.44 11.24
C ALA A 49 -13.10 -13.36 10.86
N GLU A 50 -12.59 -13.26 9.62
CA GLU A 50 -11.40 -14.00 9.18
C GLU A 50 -10.17 -13.65 10.01
N TRP A 51 -9.97 -12.36 10.33
CA TRP A 51 -8.87 -11.91 11.19
C TRP A 51 -8.96 -12.51 12.60
N SER A 52 -10.16 -12.50 13.19
CA SER A 52 -10.42 -13.09 14.52
C SER A 52 -10.13 -14.60 14.55
N LEU A 53 -10.27 -15.27 13.42
CA LEU A 53 -9.92 -16.68 13.24
C LEU A 53 -8.43 -16.92 12.95
N GLY A 54 -7.59 -15.88 12.99
CA GLY A 54 -6.17 -15.94 12.65
C GLY A 54 -5.91 -16.20 11.17
N ARG A 55 -6.93 -16.09 10.32
CA ARG A 55 -6.83 -16.32 8.88
C ARG A 55 -6.38 -15.06 8.17
N ARG A 56 -5.81 -15.26 6.98
CA ARG A 56 -5.28 -14.16 6.18
C ARG A 56 -6.43 -13.40 5.53
N VAL A 57 -6.61 -12.16 5.97
CA VAL A 57 -7.68 -11.26 5.52
C VAL A 57 -7.57 -10.97 4.01
N ARG A 58 -8.71 -10.96 3.30
CA ARG A 58 -8.79 -10.47 1.91
C ARG A 58 -8.34 -9.00 1.87
N GLY A 59 -7.40 -8.67 0.98
CA GLY A 59 -6.83 -7.32 0.90
C GLY A 59 -5.47 -7.16 1.59
N ALA A 60 -5.00 -8.17 2.33
CA ALA A 60 -3.60 -8.20 2.78
C ALA A 60 -2.65 -8.05 1.57
N PRO A 61 -1.62 -7.19 1.65
CA PRO A 61 -0.68 -7.01 0.55
C PRO A 61 -0.11 -8.36 0.10
N LYS A 62 -0.04 -8.58 -1.21
CA LYS A 62 0.67 -9.78 -1.73
C LYS A 62 2.09 -9.77 -1.19
N LYS A 63 2.62 -10.97 -0.89
CA LYS A 63 3.97 -11.13 -0.33
C LYS A 63 5.04 -10.40 -1.16
N LYS A 64 4.93 -10.42 -2.49
CA LYS A 64 5.80 -9.66 -3.41
C LYS A 64 5.83 -8.16 -3.08
N TRP A 65 4.67 -7.55 -2.88
CA TRP A 65 4.57 -6.11 -2.59
C TRP A 65 5.15 -5.76 -1.23
N LEU A 66 4.92 -6.62 -0.23
CA LEU A 66 5.51 -6.47 1.10
C LEU A 66 7.05 -6.55 1.02
N GLN A 67 7.58 -7.51 0.27
CA GLN A 67 9.02 -7.67 0.06
C GLN A 67 9.63 -6.49 -0.71
N ASN A 68 8.97 -6.01 -1.77
CA ASN A 68 9.42 -4.83 -2.49
C ASN A 68 9.42 -3.59 -1.57
N GLN A 69 8.39 -3.41 -0.75
CA GLN A 69 8.32 -2.30 0.21
C GLN A 69 9.45 -2.36 1.24
N LEU A 70 9.72 -3.55 1.80
CA LEU A 70 10.86 -3.77 2.71
C LEU A 70 12.20 -3.43 2.05
N ARG A 71 12.44 -3.90 0.81
CA ARG A 71 13.68 -3.60 0.09
C ARG A 71 13.89 -2.12 -0.15
N VAL A 72 12.84 -1.41 -0.57
CA VAL A 72 12.90 0.05 -0.77
C VAL A 72 13.14 0.76 0.56
N GLN A 73 12.48 0.32 1.64
CA GLN A 73 12.69 0.87 2.98
C GLN A 73 14.14 0.68 3.46
N THR A 74 14.72 -0.51 3.28
CA THR A 74 16.12 -0.79 3.63
C THR A 74 17.08 0.19 2.94
N ILE A 75 16.92 0.39 1.62
CA ILE A 75 17.77 1.31 0.87
C ILE A 75 17.56 2.75 1.36
N VAL A 76 16.31 3.17 1.57
CA VAL A 76 15.99 4.51 2.06
C VAL A 76 16.60 4.82 3.43
N LEU A 77 16.66 3.83 4.33
CA LEU A 77 17.29 3.98 5.65
C LEU A 77 18.80 4.19 5.57
N GLN A 78 19.46 3.66 4.52
CA GLN A 78 20.90 3.81 4.30
C GLN A 78 21.29 5.15 3.66
N TYR A 79 20.32 6.04 3.39
CA TYR A 79 20.59 7.30 2.67
C TYR A 79 21.69 8.16 3.29
N GLU A 80 21.72 8.30 4.62
CA GLU A 80 22.74 9.11 5.29
C GLU A 80 24.15 8.51 5.11
N GLU A 81 24.29 7.18 5.15
CA GLU A 81 25.58 6.51 4.91
C GLU A 81 26.11 6.77 3.49
N TYR A 82 25.24 6.69 2.48
CA TYR A 82 25.61 7.00 1.09
C TYR A 82 25.94 8.48 0.90
N LYS A 83 25.28 9.37 1.64
CA LYS A 83 25.52 10.82 1.59
C LYS A 83 26.87 11.17 2.23
N GLU A 84 27.18 10.60 3.38
CA GLU A 84 28.46 10.78 4.07
C GLU A 84 29.65 10.27 3.24
N ARG A 85 29.46 9.19 2.48
CA ARG A 85 30.48 8.64 1.57
C ARG A 85 30.58 9.36 0.23
N GLY A 86 29.69 10.31 -0.06
CA GLY A 86 29.61 10.99 -1.37
C GLY A 86 29.10 10.09 -2.52
N GLU A 87 28.49 8.95 -2.21
CA GLU A 87 28.07 7.92 -3.17
C GLU A 87 26.58 7.98 -3.53
N VAL A 88 26.00 9.18 -3.53
CA VAL A 88 24.55 9.40 -3.80
C VAL A 88 24.12 8.81 -5.16
N ALA A 89 25.00 8.79 -6.15
CA ALA A 89 24.72 8.19 -7.45
C ALA A 89 24.53 6.66 -7.40
N GLN A 90 25.18 5.97 -6.46
CA GLN A 90 24.99 4.52 -6.25
C GLN A 90 23.67 4.26 -5.52
N TYR A 91 23.33 5.09 -4.53
CA TYR A 91 22.04 5.06 -3.84
C TYR A 91 20.87 5.15 -4.83
N LEU A 92 20.91 6.12 -5.75
CA LEU A 92 19.86 6.29 -6.77
C LEU A 92 19.77 5.10 -7.73
N ARG A 93 20.91 4.50 -8.11
CA ARG A 93 20.94 3.28 -8.93
C ARG A 93 20.33 2.08 -8.20
N ALA A 94 20.67 1.88 -6.92
CA ALA A 94 20.12 0.80 -6.11
C ALA A 94 18.59 0.92 -5.94
N LEU A 95 18.09 2.15 -5.73
CA LEU A 95 16.66 2.45 -5.71
C LEU A 95 15.98 2.15 -7.06
N SER A 96 16.58 2.60 -8.17
CA SER A 96 16.04 2.38 -9.51
C SER A 96 15.92 0.90 -9.85
N HIS A 97 16.94 0.09 -9.53
CA HIS A 97 16.89 -1.35 -9.76
C HIS A 97 15.79 -2.04 -8.96
N THR A 98 15.54 -1.57 -7.73
CA THR A 98 14.55 -2.16 -6.84
C THR A 98 13.11 -1.82 -7.24
N ILE A 99 12.90 -0.66 -7.88
CA ILE A 99 11.58 -0.23 -8.35
C ILE A 99 11.21 -0.90 -9.69
N ASN A 100 12.19 -1.23 -10.53
CA ASN A 100 11.98 -1.87 -11.84
C ASN A 100 11.77 -3.41 -11.79
N LEU A 101 11.59 -4.01 -10.60
CA LEU A 101 11.42 -5.47 -10.32
C LEU A 101 10.00 -5.82 -9.81
#